data_AF-A0A835YRD9-F1
#
_entry.id   AF-A0A835YRD9-F1
#
_cell.length_a   1.000
_cell.length_b   1.000
_cell.length_c   1.000
_cell.angle_alpha   90.00
_cell.angle_beta   90.00
_cell.angle_gamma   90.00
#
_symmetry.space_group_name_H-M   'P 1'
#
loop_
_entity.id
_entity.type
_entity.pdbx_description
1 polymer ?
#
loop_
_entity_poly.entity_id
_entity_poly.type
_entity_poly.pdbx_seq_one_letter_code
_entity_poly.pdbx_strand_id
1 'polypeptide(L)'
;LRTGLAVIRRLSPALRDDIPGATPYFMSPLAATVQTLRCDAPGQEVDIASDFTERNAPLHWRFAAAADSGAPAAAAARKRHFNSAAALRECVFAPGAVYTFDFYQHLFDPVSFELQLGVKRLRLADFLNGQPVQV
;
A
#
# COMPACT_ATOMS: atom_id res chain seq x y z
N LEU A 1 17.79 -14.89 0.05
CA LEU A 1 17.45 -13.75 -0.84
C LEU A 1 16.51 -14.16 -1.99
N ARG A 2 16.95 -14.97 -2.96
CA ARG A 2 16.12 -15.36 -4.13
C ARG A 2 14.75 -15.99 -3.80
N THR A 3 14.69 -16.88 -2.80
CA THR A 3 13.45 -17.59 -2.44
C THR A 3 12.41 -16.71 -1.74
N GLY A 4 12.84 -15.80 -0.86
CA GLY A 4 11.94 -14.86 -0.19
C GLY A 4 11.37 -13.83 -1.16
N LEU A 5 12.18 -13.39 -2.13
CA LEU A 5 11.73 -12.45 -3.16
C LEU A 5 10.71 -13.05 -4.12
N ALA A 6 10.88 -14.34 -4.47
CA ALA A 6 9.90 -15.06 -5.28
C ALA A 6 8.53 -15.15 -4.57
N VAL A 7 8.51 -15.28 -3.24
CA VAL A 7 7.27 -15.27 -2.44
C VAL A 7 6.64 -13.88 -2.46
N ILE A 8 7.42 -12.81 -2.28
CA ILE A 8 6.89 -11.44 -2.30
C ILE A 8 6.34 -11.06 -3.68
N ARG A 9 7.07 -11.38 -4.76
CA ARG A 9 6.61 -11.18 -6.15
C ARG A 9 5.33 -11.97 -6.48
N ARG A 10 5.15 -13.14 -5.87
CA ARG A 10 3.93 -13.95 -6.03
C ARG A 10 2.74 -13.38 -5.26
N LEU A 11 2.99 -12.76 -4.10
CA LEU A 11 1.97 -12.12 -3.27
C LEU A 11 1.59 -10.72 -3.79
N SER A 12 2.51 -10.04 -4.47
CA SER A 12 2.26 -8.76 -5.11
C SER A 12 2.70 -8.73 -6.58
N PRO A 13 1.83 -9.16 -7.51
CA PRO A 13 2.12 -9.11 -8.94
C PRO A 13 2.31 -7.69 -9.50
N ALA A 14 1.81 -6.68 -8.79
CA ALA A 14 1.99 -5.27 -9.15
C ALA A 14 3.31 -4.67 -8.64
N LEU A 15 4.09 -5.44 -7.89
CA LEU A 15 5.38 -5.02 -7.38
C LEU A 15 6.35 -4.70 -8.53
N ARG A 16 7.08 -3.60 -8.38
CA ARG A 16 8.23 -3.25 -9.22
C ARG A 16 9.49 -3.29 -8.36
N ASP A 17 10.52 -3.96 -8.82
CA ASP A 17 11.78 -4.05 -8.07
C ASP A 17 12.99 -4.16 -9.01
N ASP A 18 14.12 -3.63 -8.59
CA ASP A 18 15.44 -3.85 -9.20
C ASP A 18 16.48 -4.12 -8.11
N ILE A 19 16.26 -5.17 -7.33
CA ILE A 19 17.12 -5.50 -6.18
C ILE A 19 18.57 -5.84 -6.53
N PRO A 20 18.91 -6.49 -7.67
CA PRO A 20 20.31 -6.71 -8.04
C PRO A 20 20.95 -5.52 -8.77
N GLY A 21 20.20 -4.45 -9.07
CA GLY A 21 20.68 -3.29 -9.79
C GLY A 21 21.65 -2.42 -8.99
N ALA A 22 22.32 -1.49 -9.67
CA ALA A 22 23.23 -0.53 -9.05
C ALA A 22 22.50 0.46 -8.10
N THR A 23 21.19 0.64 -8.30
CA THR A 23 20.30 1.45 -7.46
C THR A 23 19.11 0.59 -7.05
N PRO A 24 19.24 -0.22 -5.99
CA PRO A 24 18.21 -1.16 -5.61
C PRO A 24 16.94 -0.45 -5.17
N TYR A 25 15.80 -0.86 -5.73
CA TYR A 25 14.50 -0.36 -5.33
C TYR A 25 13.45 -1.47 -5.26
N PHE A 26 12.39 -1.20 -4.51
CA PHE A 26 11.20 -2.02 -4.39
C PHE A 26 10.00 -1.09 -4.19
N MET A 27 9.00 -1.17 -5.07
CA MET A 27 7.84 -0.29 -5.07
C MET A 27 6.57 -1.11 -5.25
N SER A 28 5.66 -0.96 -4.29
CA SER A 28 4.30 -1.50 -4.37
C SER A 28 3.32 -0.35 -4.59
N PRO A 29 2.19 -0.58 -5.28
CA PRO A 29 1.15 0.43 -5.36
C PRO A 29 0.60 0.74 -3.97
N LEU A 30 0.50 2.02 -3.63
CA LEU A 30 -0.03 2.50 -2.35
C LEU A 30 -1.42 1.91 -2.09
N ALA A 31 -2.33 2.00 -3.06
CA ALA A 31 -3.70 1.49 -2.96
C ALA A 31 -3.79 -0.05 -2.88
N ALA A 32 -2.70 -0.78 -3.14
CA ALA A 32 -2.62 -2.23 -2.91
C ALA A 32 -2.05 -2.58 -1.53
N THR A 33 -1.40 -1.62 -0.87
CA THR A 33 -0.57 -1.85 0.31
C THR A 33 -1.30 -1.39 1.57
N VAL A 34 -1.65 -0.10 1.67
CA VAL A 34 -2.24 0.54 2.88
C VAL A 34 -3.42 -0.22 3.48
N GLN A 35 -3.51 -0.27 4.82
CA GLN A 35 -4.55 -0.92 5.63
C GLN A 35 -5.91 -0.42 5.20
N THR A 36 -6.07 0.88 5.35
CA THR A 36 -7.27 1.64 5.08
C THR A 36 -6.90 2.74 4.10
N LEU A 37 -7.72 2.93 3.07
CA LEU A 37 -7.60 4.06 2.15
C LEU A 37 -8.94 4.79 2.06
N ARG A 38 -8.86 6.11 2.08
CA ARG A 38 -10.01 6.98 1.98
C ARG A 38 -9.69 8.11 1.02
N CYS A 39 -10.63 8.35 0.10
CA CYS A 39 -10.58 9.46 -0.84
C CYS A 39 -11.74 10.41 -0.55
N ASP A 40 -11.43 11.66 -0.23
CA ASP A 40 -12.40 12.71 0.06
C ASP A 40 -12.24 13.90 -0.91
N ALA A 41 -13.30 14.69 -1.03
CA ALA A 41 -13.21 16.01 -1.64
C ALA A 41 -12.55 16.99 -0.64
N PRO A 42 -11.92 18.08 -1.10
CA PRO A 42 -11.36 19.10 -0.22
C PRO A 42 -12.41 19.65 0.77
N GLY A 43 -12.03 19.74 2.04
CA GLY A 43 -12.92 20.15 3.13
C GLY A 43 -13.82 19.03 3.67
N GLN A 44 -13.70 17.80 3.15
CA GLN A 44 -14.42 16.62 3.64
C GLN A 44 -13.47 15.53 4.16
N GLU A 45 -12.17 15.84 4.26
CA GLU A 45 -11.18 14.94 4.82
C GLU A 45 -11.48 14.58 6.28
N VAL A 46 -11.16 13.34 6.63
CA VAL A 46 -11.22 12.88 8.02
C VAL A 46 -10.01 13.39 8.82
N ASP A 47 -10.18 13.57 10.13
CA ASP A 47 -9.07 13.83 11.03
C ASP A 47 -8.12 12.61 11.06
N ILE A 48 -6.84 12.85 10.74
CA ILE A 48 -5.81 11.81 10.71
C ILE A 48 -5.51 11.22 12.09
N ALA A 49 -5.88 11.92 13.17
CA ALA A 49 -5.74 11.42 14.54
C ALA A 49 -6.91 10.53 14.97
N SER A 50 -7.94 10.40 14.13
CA SER A 50 -9.13 9.57 14.40
C SER A 50 -9.10 8.24 13.64
N ASP A 51 -9.84 7.26 14.15
CA ASP A 51 -10.11 6.04 13.40
C ASP A 51 -10.98 6.35 12.18
N PHE A 52 -10.64 5.81 11.03
CA PHE A 52 -11.41 5.98 9.81
C PHE A 52 -11.57 4.67 9.04
N THR A 53 -12.61 4.64 8.21
CA THR A 53 -12.96 3.48 7.37
C THR A 53 -12.71 3.78 5.90
N GLU A 54 -12.68 2.71 5.11
CA GLU A 54 -12.49 2.77 3.66
C GLU A 54 -13.51 3.69 2.98
N ARG A 55 -13.04 4.53 2.04
CA ARG A 55 -13.91 5.29 1.12
C ARG A 55 -13.31 5.26 -0.29
N ASN A 56 -13.68 4.22 -1.03
CA ASN A 56 -13.02 3.88 -2.30
C ASN A 56 -13.82 4.22 -3.56
N ALA A 57 -15.12 4.55 -3.44
CA ALA A 57 -15.93 4.94 -4.60
C ALA A 57 -15.25 6.00 -5.47
N PRO A 58 -14.64 7.06 -4.89
CA PRO A 58 -14.00 8.09 -5.70
C PRO A 58 -12.69 7.63 -6.38
N LEU A 59 -12.08 6.52 -5.93
CA LEU A 59 -10.87 5.99 -6.56
C LEU A 59 -11.15 5.29 -7.89
N HIS A 60 -12.27 4.57 -7.97
CA HIS A 60 -12.63 3.80 -9.16
C HIS A 60 -14.09 3.34 -9.11
N TRP A 61 -14.77 3.35 -10.26
CA TRP A 61 -16.19 2.98 -10.37
C TRP A 61 -16.52 1.59 -9.82
N ARG A 62 -15.57 0.64 -9.88
CA ARG A 62 -15.72 -0.71 -9.32
C ARG A 62 -15.97 -0.74 -7.81
N PHE A 63 -15.62 0.33 -7.11
CA PHE A 63 -15.84 0.43 -5.67
C PHE A 63 -17.10 1.22 -5.31
N ALA A 64 -17.84 1.76 -6.28
CA ALA A 64 -19.06 2.53 -6.03
C ALA A 64 -20.07 1.78 -5.14
N ALA A 65 -20.23 0.48 -5.34
CA ALA A 65 -21.14 -0.35 -4.55
C ALA A 65 -20.59 -0.80 -3.18
N ALA A 66 -19.27 -0.75 -3.00
CA ALA A 66 -18.60 -1.20 -1.77
C ALA A 66 -18.23 -0.04 -0.82
N ALA A 67 -18.29 1.20 -1.32
CA ALA A 67 -17.71 2.39 -0.70
C ALA A 67 -18.35 2.83 0.61
N ASP A 68 -19.58 2.39 0.91
CA ASP A 68 -20.32 2.86 2.07
C ASP A 68 -20.42 1.83 3.20
N SER A 69 -19.82 0.65 3.02
CA SER A 69 -19.94 -0.44 4.01
C SER A 69 -18.94 -0.33 5.17
N GLY A 70 -17.85 0.42 5.02
CA GLY A 70 -16.73 0.47 5.98
C GLY A 70 -16.11 -0.90 6.29
N ALA A 71 -16.49 -1.95 5.56
CA ALA A 71 -16.22 -3.32 5.93
C ALA A 71 -14.80 -3.75 5.52
N PRO A 72 -14.15 -4.67 6.26
CA PRO A 72 -12.87 -5.28 5.86
C PRO A 72 -12.88 -5.87 4.43
N ALA A 73 -14.05 -6.27 3.94
CA ALA A 73 -14.25 -6.72 2.56
C ALA A 73 -13.92 -5.64 1.51
N ALA A 74 -14.16 -4.36 1.81
CA ALA A 74 -13.85 -3.25 0.92
C ALA A 74 -12.33 -3.06 0.77
N ALA A 75 -11.57 -3.15 1.88
CA ALA A 75 -10.12 -3.11 1.88
C ALA A 75 -9.52 -4.27 1.08
N ALA A 76 -10.00 -5.50 1.32
CA ALA A 76 -9.52 -6.69 0.62
C ALA A 76 -9.80 -6.62 -0.89
N ALA A 77 -11.00 -6.17 -1.29
CA ALA A 77 -11.37 -5.99 -2.69
C ALA A 77 -10.50 -4.92 -3.37
N ARG A 78 -10.28 -3.77 -2.70
CA ARG A 78 -9.37 -2.71 -3.15
C ARG A 78 -7.97 -3.26 -3.38
N LYS A 79 -7.39 -3.89 -2.36
CA LYS A 79 -6.03 -4.45 -2.42
C LYS A 79 -5.89 -5.44 -3.56
N ARG A 80 -6.83 -6.36 -3.71
CA ARG A 80 -6.82 -7.35 -4.80
C ARG A 80 -6.90 -6.69 -6.18
N HIS A 81 -7.72 -5.66 -6.34
CA HIS A 81 -7.87 -4.97 -7.61
C HIS A 81 -6.59 -4.23 -8.00
N PHE A 82 -6.03 -3.43 -7.09
CA PHE A 82 -4.82 -2.64 -7.37
C PHE A 82 -3.53 -3.46 -7.35
N ASN A 83 -3.57 -4.71 -6.87
CA ASN A 83 -2.48 -5.67 -7.03
C ASN A 83 -2.47 -6.33 -8.44
N SER A 84 -2.87 -5.56 -9.46
CA SER A 84 -2.90 -5.95 -10.87
C SER A 84 -2.30 -4.85 -11.73
N ALA A 85 -1.27 -5.18 -12.51
CA ALA A 85 -0.64 -4.23 -13.43
C ALA A 85 -1.61 -3.69 -14.50
N ALA A 86 -2.65 -4.46 -14.86
CA ALA A 86 -3.67 -3.99 -15.79
C ALA A 86 -4.56 -2.91 -15.13
N ALA A 87 -5.06 -3.17 -13.92
CA ALA A 87 -5.88 -2.22 -13.18
C ALA A 87 -5.15 -0.89 -12.90
N LEU A 88 -3.85 -0.95 -12.60
CA LEU A 88 -3.05 0.25 -12.36
C LEU A 88 -2.85 1.12 -13.60
N ARG A 89 -2.95 0.58 -14.80
CA ARG A 89 -2.88 1.37 -16.03
C ARG A 89 -4.18 2.12 -16.32
N GLU A 90 -5.29 1.66 -15.75
CA GLU A 90 -6.62 2.24 -15.92
C GLU A 90 -6.94 3.31 -14.86
N CYS A 91 -6.13 3.40 -13.81
CA CYS A 91 -6.41 4.25 -12.65
C CYS A 91 -5.32 5.30 -12.44
N VAL A 92 -5.75 6.54 -12.18
CA VAL A 92 -4.88 7.65 -11.77
C VAL A 92 -5.47 8.32 -10.55
N PHE A 93 -4.63 8.87 -9.68
CA PHE A 93 -5.09 9.72 -8.59
C PHE A 93 -5.67 11.01 -9.17
N ALA A 94 -6.88 11.35 -8.75
CA ALA A 94 -7.59 12.53 -9.19
C ALA A 94 -6.91 13.78 -8.59
N PRO A 95 -6.54 14.78 -9.41
CA PRO A 95 -6.05 16.04 -8.90
C PRO A 95 -7.12 16.71 -8.03
N GLY A 96 -6.69 17.31 -6.92
CA GLY A 96 -7.60 18.02 -6.00
C GLY A 96 -8.44 17.11 -5.10
N ALA A 97 -8.26 15.79 -5.14
CA ALA A 97 -8.80 14.91 -4.10
C ALA A 97 -7.83 14.83 -2.91
N VAL A 98 -8.37 14.58 -1.71
CA VAL A 98 -7.59 14.33 -0.49
C VAL A 98 -7.56 12.84 -0.22
N TYR A 99 -6.36 12.28 -0.07
CA TYR A 99 -6.13 10.86 0.17
C TYR A 99 -5.60 10.65 1.58
N THR A 100 -6.43 10.06 2.44
CA THR A 100 -6.03 9.66 3.80
C THR A 100 -5.86 8.16 3.84
N PHE A 101 -4.73 7.69 4.37
CA PHE A 101 -4.43 6.27 4.45
C PHE A 101 -3.72 5.92 5.74
N ASP A 102 -3.96 4.68 6.19
CA ASP A 102 -3.25 4.08 7.31
C ASP A 102 -2.23 3.09 6.76
N PHE A 103 -0.99 3.18 7.26
CA PHE A 103 0.14 2.41 6.80
C PHE A 103 0.84 1.68 7.94
N TYR A 104 0.68 0.36 7.93
CA TYR A 104 1.55 -0.70 8.45
C TYR A 104 2.41 -0.39 9.69
N GLN A 105 1.82 0.14 10.75
CA GLN A 105 2.48 0.23 12.06
C GLN A 105 2.94 -1.13 12.63
N HIS A 106 2.37 -2.26 12.18
CA HIS A 106 2.67 -3.60 12.69
C HIS A 106 3.64 -4.42 11.82
N LEU A 107 3.78 -4.10 10.54
CA LEU A 107 4.79 -4.76 9.68
C LEU A 107 6.09 -3.96 9.61
N PHE A 108 6.07 -2.66 9.87
CA PHE A 108 7.27 -1.83 9.87
C PHE A 108 7.45 -1.23 11.26
N ASP A 109 8.55 -1.59 11.92
CA ASP A 109 8.98 -0.96 13.14
C ASP A 109 9.95 0.18 12.77
N PRO A 110 9.52 1.45 12.87
CA PRO A 110 10.36 2.59 12.53
C PRO A 110 11.52 2.80 13.53
N VAL A 111 11.41 2.29 14.76
CA VAL A 111 12.45 2.42 15.78
C VAL A 111 13.63 1.50 15.48
N SER A 112 13.33 0.24 15.13
CA SER A 112 14.37 -0.74 14.78
C SER A 112 14.69 -0.78 13.28
N PHE A 113 13.90 -0.07 12.46
CA PHE A 113 13.99 -0.07 11.01
C PHE A 113 13.87 -1.49 10.43
N GLU A 114 12.93 -2.26 10.97
CA GLU A 114 12.69 -3.67 10.67
C GLU A 114 11.32 -3.90 10.03
N LEU A 115 11.27 -4.83 9.07
CA LEU A 115 10.04 -5.40 8.57
C LEU A 115 9.70 -6.69 9.33
N GLN A 116 8.57 -6.74 10.03
CA GLN A 116 8.06 -7.92 10.72
C GLN A 116 7.23 -8.80 9.77
N LEU A 117 7.84 -9.85 9.22
CA LEU A 117 7.17 -10.84 8.37
C LEU A 117 6.74 -12.07 9.18
N GLY A 118 5.78 -11.88 10.09
CA GLY A 118 5.32 -12.93 10.99
C GLY A 118 6.44 -13.40 11.93
N VAL A 119 6.99 -14.60 11.71
CA VAL A 119 8.07 -15.16 12.55
C VAL A 119 9.48 -14.67 12.20
N LYS A 120 9.64 -13.90 11.12
CA LYS A 120 10.95 -13.35 10.71
C LYS A 120 10.94 -11.83 10.79
N ARG A 121 12.03 -11.25 11.28
CA ARG A 121 12.31 -9.81 11.20
C ARG A 121 13.40 -9.58 10.17
N LEU A 122 13.18 -8.62 9.27
CA LEU A 122 14.15 -8.20 8.26
C LEU A 122 14.59 -6.79 8.57
N ARG A 123 15.87 -6.57 8.87
CA ARG A 123 16.43 -5.22 9.00
C ARG A 123 16.51 -4.58 7.62
N LEU A 124 15.74 -3.52 7.40
CA LEU A 124 15.67 -2.88 6.08
C LEU A 124 16.99 -2.22 5.70
N ALA A 125 17.80 -1.75 6.67
CA ALA A 125 19.11 -1.16 6.43
C ALA A 125 20.05 -2.10 5.64
N ASP A 126 19.97 -3.41 5.88
CA ASP A 126 20.79 -4.44 5.22
C ASP A 126 20.44 -4.59 3.73
N PHE A 127 19.23 -4.20 3.33
CA PHE A 127 18.73 -4.31 1.95
C PHE A 127 18.66 -2.96 1.22
N LEU A 128 18.62 -1.86 1.97
CA LEU A 128 18.54 -0.49 1.43
C LEU A 128 19.90 0.20 1.37
N ASN A 129 21.00 -0.47 1.71
CA ASN A 129 22.35 0.12 1.74
C ASN A 129 22.39 1.44 2.57
N GLY A 130 21.68 1.45 3.70
CA GLY A 130 21.55 2.64 4.56
C GLY A 130 20.62 3.74 4.04
N GLN A 131 19.92 3.55 2.93
CA GLN A 131 18.96 4.53 2.41
C GLN A 131 17.65 4.51 3.23
N PRO A 132 17.00 5.67 3.43
CA PRO A 132 15.69 5.73 4.07
C PRO A 132 14.65 4.97 3.23
N VAL A 133 13.65 4.42 3.90
CA VAL A 133 12.45 3.91 3.22
C VAL A 133 11.77 5.09 2.55
N GLN A 134 11.70 5.08 1.22
CA GLN A 134 10.83 6.00 0.47
C GLN A 134 9.40 5.49 0.58
N VAL A 135 8.54 6.31 1.17
CA VAL A 135 7.08 6.12 1.23
C VAL A 135 6.41 7.00 0.19
#